data_AF-A0A2X0I7K3-F1
#
_entry.id   AF-A0A2X0I7K3-F1
#
_cell.length_a   1.000
_cell.length_b   1.000
_cell.length_c   1.000
_cell.angle_alpha   90.00
_cell.angle_beta   90.00
_cell.angle_gamma   90.00
#
_symmetry.space_group_name_H-M   'P 1'
#
loop_
_entity.id
_entity.type
_entity.pdbx_description
1 polymer ?
#
loop_
_entity_poly.entity_id
_entity_poly.type
_entity_poly.pdbx_seq_one_letter_code
_entity_poly.pdbx_strand_id
1 'polypeptide(L)'
;MTTDSLPLRHRLRDALGVAIKGRDRVSTSVLRATLGAIENAEAVPADTASAGGTGSLAIEATPVGVGAAEVARRELTEDDVRAIVRAEVAEREQAAETYGRAGRPERVERLRAEIEVLAAFV
;
A
#
# COMPACT_ATOMS: atom_id res chain seq x y z
N MET A 1 12.60 -11.16 -28.48
CA MET A 1 12.58 -9.81 -27.86
C MET A 1 11.43 -9.77 -26.90
N THR A 2 11.63 -10.25 -25.69
CA THR A 2 10.74 -10.01 -24.56
C THR A 2 11.53 -9.08 -23.66
N THR A 3 11.14 -7.81 -23.64
CA THR A 3 11.65 -6.87 -22.66
C THR A 3 11.16 -7.39 -21.31
N ASP A 4 11.98 -8.20 -20.65
CA ASP A 4 11.77 -8.68 -19.30
C ASP A 4 11.95 -7.47 -18.38
N SER A 5 10.96 -6.57 -18.40
CA SER A 5 10.88 -5.50 -17.43
C SER A 5 10.53 -6.18 -16.11
N LEU A 6 11.47 -6.10 -15.15
CA LEU A 6 11.29 -6.70 -13.84
C LEU A 6 9.90 -6.34 -13.26
N PRO A 7 9.22 -7.28 -12.59
CA PRO A 7 7.92 -7.03 -11.97
C PRO A 7 7.98 -5.79 -11.07
N LEU A 8 6.91 -5.00 -11.06
CA LEU A 8 6.85 -3.73 -10.30
C LEU A 8 7.31 -3.87 -8.83
N ARG A 9 6.88 -4.96 -8.16
CA ARG A 9 7.32 -5.28 -6.80
C ARG A 9 8.84 -5.38 -6.64
N HIS A 10 9.54 -5.92 -7.64
CA HIS A 10 10.99 -6.06 -7.63
C HIS A 10 11.65 -4.70 -7.81
N ARG A 11 11.16 -3.91 -8.77
CA ARG A 11 11.63 -2.54 -9.00
C ARG A 11 11.50 -1.65 -7.75
N LEU A 12 10.40 -1.77 -7.00
CA LEU A 12 10.21 -1.06 -5.74
C LEU A 12 11.22 -1.49 -4.66
N ARG A 13 11.53 -2.79 -4.56
CA ARG A 13 12.54 -3.32 -3.63
C ARG A 13 13.95 -2.87 -4.00
N ASP A 14 14.29 -2.88 -5.28
CA ASP A 14 15.59 -2.40 -5.76
C ASP A 14 15.76 -0.90 -5.47
N ALA A 15 14.73 -0.11 -5.76
CA ALA A 15 14.71 1.32 -5.46
C ALA A 15 14.86 1.59 -3.96
N LEU A 16 14.25 0.77 -3.09
CA LEU A 16 14.43 0.88 -1.65
C LEU A 16 15.90 0.64 -1.25
N GLY A 17 16.55 -0.36 -1.83
CA GLY A 17 17.97 -0.61 -1.63
C GLY A 17 18.85 0.58 -2.03
N VAL A 18 18.57 1.17 -3.19
CA VAL A 18 19.25 2.38 -3.67
C VAL A 18 19.01 3.57 -2.74
N ALA A 19 17.77 3.80 -2.31
CA ALA A 19 17.40 4.90 -1.41
C ALA A 19 18.11 4.79 -0.05
N ILE A 20 18.16 3.59 0.53
CA ILE A 20 18.87 3.34 1.79
C ILE A 20 20.35 3.65 1.64
N LYS A 21 20.99 3.19 0.55
CA LYS A 21 22.41 3.44 0.29
C LYS A 21 22.71 4.93 0.05
N GLY A 22 21.81 5.62 -0.65
CA GLY A 22 21.87 7.06 -0.88
C GLY A 22 21.50 7.91 0.33
N ARG A 23 21.05 7.30 1.44
CA ARG A 23 20.50 7.99 2.62
C ARG A 23 19.31 8.90 2.30
N ASP A 24 18.57 8.58 1.24
CA ASP A 24 17.34 9.27 0.88
C ASP A 24 16.22 8.80 1.82
N ARG A 25 15.94 9.62 2.83
CA ARG A 25 14.96 9.31 3.87
C ARG A 25 13.52 9.33 3.34
N VAL A 26 13.22 10.19 2.38
CA VAL A 26 11.86 10.33 1.83
C VAL A 26 11.54 9.09 1.01
N SER A 27 12.40 8.75 0.05
CA SER A 27 12.24 7.55 -0.77
C SER A 27 12.22 6.27 0.09
N THR A 28 13.09 6.19 1.09
CA THR A 28 13.12 5.03 1.99
C THR A 28 11.81 4.86 2.76
N SER A 29 11.25 5.96 3.29
CA SER A 29 10.02 5.91 4.07
C SER A 29 8.82 5.51 3.21
N VAL A 30 8.66 6.15 2.04
CA VAL A 30 7.52 5.90 1.16
C VAL A 30 7.56 4.50 0.56
N LEU A 31 8.72 4.04 0.08
CA LEU A 31 8.86 2.72 -0.52
C LEU A 31 8.61 1.59 0.49
N ARG A 32 9.03 1.74 1.75
CA ARG A 32 8.68 0.78 2.80
C ARG A 32 7.19 0.74 3.10
N ALA A 33 6.56 1.91 3.20
CA ALA A 33 5.12 1.98 3.45
C ALA A 33 4.33 1.31 2.32
N THR A 34 4.68 1.61 1.07
CA THR A 34 4.01 1.02 -0.11
C THR A 34 4.24 -0.48 -0.23
N LEU A 35 5.47 -0.98 0.02
CA LEU A 35 5.73 -2.43 0.06
C LEU A 35 4.91 -3.11 1.17
N GLY A 36 4.79 -2.47 2.34
CA GLY A 36 3.92 -2.97 3.41
C GLY A 36 2.43 -2.98 3.01
N ALA A 37 1.95 -1.97 2.29
CA ALA A 37 0.57 -1.94 1.78
C ALA A 37 0.30 -3.09 0.79
N ILE A 38 1.27 -3.41 -0.08
CA ILE A 38 1.20 -4.56 -0.99
C ILE A 38 1.16 -5.87 -0.19
N GLU A 39 2.05 -6.04 0.79
CA GLU A 39 2.08 -7.24 1.64
C GLU A 39 0.78 -7.40 2.46
N ASN A 40 0.21 -6.29 2.93
CA ASN A 40 -1.09 -6.29 3.61
C ASN A 40 -2.22 -6.69 2.67
N ALA A 41 -2.21 -6.21 1.42
CA ALA A 41 -3.21 -6.59 0.42
C ALA A 41 -3.12 -8.08 0.02
N GLU A 42 -1.93 -8.69 0.04
CA GLU A 42 -1.76 -10.15 -0.10
C GLU A 42 -2.35 -10.92 1.09
N ALA A 43 -2.38 -10.31 2.28
CA ALA A 43 -2.83 -10.93 3.52
C ALA A 43 -4.35 -10.88 3.77
N VAL A 44 -5.12 -10.02 3.07
CA VAL A 44 -6.57 -9.91 3.26
C VAL A 44 -7.32 -10.96 2.40
N PRO A 45 -8.10 -11.90 2.99
CA PRO A 45 -8.93 -12.82 2.23
C PRO A 45 -10.08 -12.09 1.52
N ALA A 46 -10.40 -12.50 0.30
CA ALA A 46 -11.49 -11.93 -0.50
C ALA A 46 -12.91 -12.14 0.10
N ASP A 47 -13.05 -12.97 1.14
CA ASP A 47 -14.34 -13.39 1.71
C ASP A 47 -14.89 -12.46 2.81
N THR A 48 -14.43 -11.22 2.87
CA THR A 48 -15.03 -10.18 3.73
C THR A 48 -16.14 -9.39 3.03
N ALA A 49 -16.40 -9.66 1.75
CA ALA A 49 -17.45 -9.01 0.95
C ALA A 49 -18.80 -9.77 0.94
N SER A 50 -19.07 -10.63 1.92
CA SER A 50 -20.41 -11.20 2.19
C SER A 50 -20.75 -11.18 3.67
N ALA A 51 -20.63 -10.02 4.31
CA ALA A 51 -21.26 -9.73 5.60
C ALA A 51 -22.15 -8.48 5.49
N GLY A 52 -22.99 -8.44 4.46
CA GLY A 52 -24.12 -7.53 4.33
C GLY A 52 -25.41 -8.26 4.65
N GLY A 53 -25.68 -8.48 5.94
CA GLY A 53 -26.92 -9.07 6.45
C GLY A 53 -27.37 -8.34 7.71
N THR A 54 -28.32 -7.44 7.53
CA THR A 54 -28.98 -6.58 8.52
C THR A 54 -29.42 -7.33 9.78
N GLY A 55 -29.00 -6.87 10.96
CA GLY A 55 -29.74 -7.11 12.20
C GLY A 55 -28.91 -7.45 13.44
N SER A 56 -29.02 -6.56 14.42
CA SER A 56 -28.99 -6.87 15.84
C SER A 56 -27.63 -7.16 16.51
N LEU A 57 -27.40 -6.35 17.55
CA LEU A 57 -26.60 -6.64 18.73
C LEU A 57 -26.59 -8.13 19.10
N ALA A 58 -25.41 -8.76 19.07
CA ALA A 58 -25.11 -9.98 19.81
C ALA A 58 -23.58 -10.12 19.96
N ILE A 59 -23.05 -9.59 21.06
CA ILE A 59 -21.75 -9.99 21.58
C ILE A 59 -22.00 -11.34 22.28
N GLU A 60 -21.94 -12.47 21.58
CA GLU A 60 -21.67 -13.81 22.13
C GLU A 60 -21.35 -14.79 20.99
N ALA A 61 -20.08 -14.85 20.56
CA ALA A 61 -19.49 -16.02 19.92
C ALA A 61 -17.97 -15.85 19.87
N THR A 62 -17.30 -16.28 20.94
CA THR A 62 -15.88 -16.65 20.85
C THR A 62 -15.77 -18.08 20.33
N PRO A 63 -15.28 -18.31 19.09
CA PRO A 63 -14.55 -19.52 18.80
C PRO A 63 -13.08 -19.28 19.17
N VAL A 64 -12.66 -19.81 20.31
CA VAL A 64 -11.24 -20.12 20.54
C VAL A 64 -10.88 -21.25 19.57
N GLY A 65 -10.36 -20.86 18.40
CA GLY A 65 -9.71 -21.74 17.44
C GLY A 65 -8.23 -21.37 17.36
N VAL A 66 -7.42 -21.90 18.28
CA VAL A 66 -5.96 -21.85 18.16
C VAL A 66 -5.55 -22.88 17.11
N GLY A 67 -5.10 -22.41 15.94
CA GLY A 67 -4.41 -23.22 14.95
C GLY A 67 -4.83 -22.93 13.51
N ALA A 68 -3.90 -22.33 12.76
CA ALA A 68 -3.85 -22.46 11.30
C ALA A 68 -5.07 -21.94 10.51
N ALA A 69 -5.41 -20.66 10.68
CA ALA A 69 -5.81 -19.90 9.49
C ALA A 69 -4.53 -19.72 8.66
N GLU A 70 -4.16 -20.79 7.95
CA GLU A 70 -3.21 -20.76 6.85
C GLU A 70 -3.85 -19.87 5.79
N VAL A 71 -3.67 -18.56 5.97
CA VAL A 71 -4.21 -17.51 5.10
C VAL A 71 -3.66 -17.81 3.72
N ALA A 72 -4.52 -18.31 2.83
CA ALA A 72 -4.21 -18.42 1.42
C ALA A 72 -3.92 -17.00 0.93
N ARG A 73 -2.63 -16.64 0.89
CA ARG A 73 -2.17 -15.34 0.44
C ARG A 73 -2.73 -15.13 -0.96
N ARG A 74 -3.43 -14.02 -1.18
CA ARG A 74 -3.87 -13.65 -2.52
C ARG A 74 -2.61 -13.34 -3.32
N GLU A 75 -2.33 -14.12 -4.37
CA GLU A 75 -1.28 -13.75 -5.31
C GLU A 75 -1.72 -12.49 -6.06
N LEU A 76 -1.12 -11.35 -5.73
CA LEU A 76 -1.40 -10.10 -6.45
C LEU A 76 -0.80 -10.16 -7.85
N THR A 77 -1.62 -9.88 -8.86
CA THR A 77 -1.14 -9.69 -10.22
C THR A 77 -0.32 -8.40 -10.33
N GLU A 78 0.40 -8.21 -11.44
CA GLU A 78 1.12 -6.95 -11.66
C GLU A 78 0.17 -5.75 -11.71
N ASP A 79 -1.02 -5.92 -12.29
CA ASP A 79 -2.05 -4.89 -12.33
C ASP A 79 -2.60 -4.58 -10.93
N ASP A 80 -2.77 -5.57 -10.06
CA ASP A 80 -3.18 -5.34 -8.68
C ASP A 80 -2.11 -4.52 -7.93
N VAL A 81 -0.82 -4.86 -8.09
CA VAL A 81 0.28 -4.09 -7.50
C VAL A 81 0.30 -2.65 -8.03
N ARG A 82 0.10 -2.46 -9.34
CA ARG A 82 0.01 -1.12 -9.95
C ARG A 82 -1.17 -0.34 -9.42
N ALA A 83 -2.33 -0.99 -9.24
CA ALA A 83 -3.52 -0.37 -8.67
C ALA A 83 -3.28 0.09 -7.23
N ILE A 84 -2.59 -0.71 -6.41
CA ILE A 84 -2.21 -0.33 -5.05
C ILE A 84 -1.29 0.90 -5.06
N VAL A 85 -0.24 0.91 -5.89
CA VAL A 85 0.66 2.07 -5.95
C VAL A 85 -0.07 3.34 -6.43
N ARG A 86 -1.01 3.21 -7.38
CA ARG A 86 -1.86 4.35 -7.80
C ARG A 86 -2.79 4.84 -6.69
N ALA A 87 -3.37 3.93 -5.92
CA ALA A 87 -4.18 4.28 -4.76
C ALA A 87 -3.34 5.04 -3.71
N GLU A 88 -2.12 4.57 -3.42
CA GLU A 88 -1.18 5.23 -2.51
C GLU A 88 -0.80 6.66 -2.96
N VAL A 89 -0.68 6.90 -4.27
CA VAL A 89 -0.48 8.24 -4.83
C VAL A 89 -1.72 9.11 -4.60
N ALA A 90 -2.90 8.62 -4.97
CA ALA A 90 -4.15 9.35 -4.82
C ALA A 90 -4.47 9.69 -3.36
N GLU A 91 -4.15 8.81 -2.41
CA GLU A 91 -4.29 9.09 -0.97
C GLU A 91 -3.39 10.24 -0.52
N ARG A 92 -2.15 10.30 -1.01
CA ARG A 92 -1.21 11.39 -0.69
C ARG A 92 -1.63 12.71 -1.32
N GLU A 93 -2.18 12.68 -2.53
CA GLU A 93 -2.75 13.86 -3.19
C GLU A 93 -3.92 14.43 -2.37
N GLN A 94 -4.87 13.59 -1.97
CA GLN A 94 -5.99 13.98 -1.12
C GLN A 94 -5.53 14.52 0.24
N ALA A 95 -4.51 13.90 0.84
CA ALA A 95 -3.90 14.39 2.08
C ALA A 95 -3.24 15.77 1.87
N ALA A 96 -2.53 15.96 0.76
CA ALA A 96 -1.87 17.22 0.42
C ALA A 96 -2.90 18.35 0.23
N GLU A 97 -4.02 18.08 -0.44
CA GLU A 97 -5.12 19.05 -0.56
C GLU A 97 -5.73 19.40 0.79
N THR A 98 -5.89 18.41 1.67
CA THR A 98 -6.44 18.61 3.02
C THR A 98 -5.50 19.48 3.85
N TYR A 99 -4.20 19.20 3.85
CA TYR A 99 -3.20 20.03 4.54
C TYR A 99 -3.02 21.40 3.91
N GLY A 100 -3.17 21.52 2.59
CA GLY A 100 -3.18 22.80 1.88
C GLY A 100 -4.32 23.70 2.35
N ARG A 101 -5.54 23.16 2.43
CA ARG A 101 -6.71 23.87 2.99
C ARG A 101 -6.53 24.26 4.45
N ALA A 102 -5.76 23.48 5.22
CA ALA A 102 -5.44 23.76 6.62
C ALA A 102 -4.23 24.71 6.82
N GLY A 103 -3.63 25.23 5.74
CA GLY A 103 -2.48 26.15 5.82
C GLY A 103 -1.23 25.49 6.42
N ARG A 104 -0.93 24.24 6.04
CA ARG A 104 0.26 23.48 6.47
C ARG A 104 1.20 23.18 5.29
N PRO A 105 1.85 24.20 4.70
CA PRO A 105 2.62 24.05 3.46
C PRO A 105 3.78 23.05 3.58
N GLU A 106 4.43 22.97 4.74
CA GLU A 106 5.54 22.03 4.98
C GLU A 106 5.10 20.56 4.88
N ARG A 107 3.83 20.27 5.24
CA ARG A 107 3.25 18.92 5.08
C ARG A 107 2.92 18.64 3.62
N VAL A 108 2.47 19.64 2.88
CA VAL A 108 2.18 19.55 1.44
C VAL A 108 3.47 19.28 0.65
N GLU A 109 4.54 20.01 0.93
CA GLU A 109 5.84 19.82 0.25
C GLU A 109 6.38 18.41 0.46
N ARG A 110 6.29 17.89 1.69
CA ARG A 110 6.70 16.51 1.98
C ARG A 110 5.86 15.50 1.22
N LEU A 111 4.53 15.66 1.19
CA LEU A 111 3.64 14.74 0.46
C LEU A 111 3.88 14.79 -1.05
N ARG A 112 4.19 15.98 -1.61
CA ARG A 112 4.59 16.11 -3.03
C ARG A 112 5.86 15.32 -3.34
N ALA A 113 6.88 15.43 -2.49
CA ALA A 113 8.10 14.64 -2.67
C ALA A 113 7.82 13.12 -2.59
N GLU A 114 6.93 12.68 -1.70
CA GLU A 114 6.50 11.27 -1.64
C GLU A 114 5.75 10.84 -2.92
N ILE A 115 4.85 11.68 -3.43
CA ILE A 115 4.10 11.44 -4.68
C ILE A 115 5.06 11.30 -5.87
N GLU A 116 6.03 12.21 -6.00
CA GLU A 116 7.02 12.16 -7.09
C GLU A 116 7.79 10.83 -7.12
N VAL A 117 8.16 10.31 -5.93
CA VAL A 117 8.83 9.01 -5.83
C VAL A 117 7.94 7.88 -6.35
N LEU A 118 6.67 7.83 -5.94
CA LEU A 118 5.76 6.76 -6.33
C LEU A 118 5.31 6.86 -7.80
N ALA A 119 5.10 8.09 -8.29
CA ALA A 119 4.71 8.36 -9.67
C ALA A 119 5.73 7.86 -10.70
N ALA A 120 7.01 7.74 -10.32
CA ALA A 120 8.05 7.17 -11.18
C ALA A 120 7.84 5.68 -11.53
N PHE A 121 6.89 5.00 -10.87
CA PHE A 121 6.65 3.56 -11.04
C PHE A 121 5.32 3.22 -11.75
N VAL A 122 4.39 4.16 -11.95
CA VAL A 122 2.99 3.88 -12.35
C VAL A 122 2.52 4.51 -13.65
#